data_AF-A0AAJ6ZE50-F1
#
_entry.id   AF-A0AAJ6ZE50-F1
#
_cell.length_a   1.000
_cell.length_b   1.000
_cell.length_c   1.000
_cell.angle_alpha   90.00
_cell.angle_beta   90.00
_cell.angle_gamma   90.00
#
_symmetry.space_group_name_H-M   'P 1'
#
loop_
_entity.id
_entity.type
_entity.pdbx_description
1 polymer ?
#
loop_
_entity_poly.entity_id
_entity_poly.type
_entity_poly.pdbx_seq_one_letter_code
_entity_poly.pdbx_strand_id
1 'polypeptide(L)'
;MPPARHGTARDSMAWCMLRCRVAAVRVLCACTPHLYKPLYPDNDYETCSLDHLLCLSKYRETLQSYATQEAAGAGEQESEVGLRCPHCRRDCARLQYSVRSAHSQYHHLPKLFKNILSRDISFVNTSVIRVYFARSHQDLLVAETNLRWFQIFSMQSSQWVCVTGVTAVSVLQLLYHAGPRLRHHWSRRMRLVARRARRWSLLGAQPRSTLTSHRLLKFDISMDH
;
A
#
# COMPACT_ATOMS: atom_id res chain seq x y z
N MET A 1 -12.34 -18.32 -10.93
CA MET A 1 -10.86 -18.26 -10.93
C MET A 1 -10.41 -17.38 -12.08
N PRO A 2 -9.91 -16.16 -11.84
CA PRO A 2 -9.28 -15.40 -12.92
C PRO A 2 -7.91 -16.01 -13.24
N PRO A 3 -7.52 -16.09 -14.52
CA PRO A 3 -6.30 -16.75 -14.95
C PRO A 3 -5.05 -15.95 -14.55
N ALA A 4 -4.02 -16.67 -14.11
CA ALA A 4 -2.68 -16.12 -13.91
C ALA A 4 -2.12 -15.63 -15.24
N ARG A 5 -1.95 -14.31 -15.38
CA ARG A 5 -1.22 -13.72 -16.52
C ARG A 5 0.24 -14.17 -16.47
N HIS A 6 0.66 -14.85 -17.54
CA HIS A 6 2.06 -15.04 -17.90
C HIS A 6 2.75 -13.67 -18.10
N GLY A 7 4.00 -13.55 -17.63
CA GLY A 7 4.97 -12.63 -18.25
C GLY A 7 5.28 -11.31 -17.56
N THR A 8 4.91 -11.09 -16.30
CA THR A 8 5.51 -10.01 -15.50
C THR A 8 6.37 -10.65 -14.41
N ALA A 9 7.59 -10.14 -14.23
CA ALA A 9 8.43 -10.52 -13.11
C ALA A 9 7.56 -10.49 -11.85
N ARG A 10 7.47 -11.63 -11.14
CA ARG A 10 6.70 -11.73 -9.91
C ARG A 10 7.37 -10.81 -8.88
N ASP A 11 6.95 -9.57 -8.80
CA ASP A 11 7.32 -8.64 -7.73
C ASP A 11 6.54 -9.02 -6.47
N SER A 12 6.79 -10.23 -5.95
CA SER A 12 6.29 -10.63 -4.65
C SER A 12 7.09 -9.93 -3.56
N MET A 13 6.50 -9.82 -2.37
CA MET A 13 7.21 -9.28 -1.20
C MET A 13 8.55 -9.98 -0.96
N ALA A 14 8.60 -11.31 -1.12
CA ALA A 14 9.84 -12.08 -0.97
C ALA A 14 10.89 -11.68 -2.01
N TRP A 15 10.48 -11.47 -3.25
CA TRP A 15 11.36 -10.98 -4.31
C TRP A 15 11.86 -9.56 -4.04
N CYS A 16 10.98 -8.65 -3.59
CA CYS A 16 11.38 -7.30 -3.22
C CYS A 16 12.42 -7.29 -2.09
N MET A 17 12.18 -8.06 -1.02
CA MET A 17 13.11 -8.18 0.10
C MET A 17 14.45 -8.76 -0.33
N LEU A 18 14.44 -9.73 -1.24
CA LEU A 18 15.65 -10.27 -1.83
C LEU A 18 16.41 -9.21 -2.64
N ARG A 19 15.70 -8.42 -3.48
CA ARG A 19 16.31 -7.30 -4.23
C ARG A 19 16.94 -6.28 -3.29
N CYS A 20 16.23 -5.92 -2.23
CA CYS A 20 16.71 -4.98 -1.21
C CYS A 20 17.99 -5.50 -0.54
N ARG A 21 18.02 -6.78 -0.17
CA ARG A 21 19.22 -7.41 0.42
C ARG A 21 20.40 -7.42 -0.54
N VAL A 22 20.18 -7.74 -1.81
CA VAL A 22 21.25 -7.71 -2.82
C VAL A 22 21.75 -6.27 -3.04
N ALA A 23 20.84 -5.28 -3.09
CA ALA A 23 21.21 -3.88 -3.19
C ALA A 23 22.05 -3.42 -1.98
N ALA A 24 21.68 -3.85 -0.77
CA ALA A 24 22.45 -3.56 0.44
C ALA A 24 23.86 -4.15 0.40
N VAL A 25 24.01 -5.40 -0.03
CA VAL A 25 25.33 -6.04 -0.21
C VAL A 25 26.17 -5.29 -1.24
N ARG A 26 25.57 -4.78 -2.32
CA ARG A 26 26.28 -3.98 -3.31
C ARG A 26 26.79 -2.66 -2.74
N VAL A 27 25.99 -1.98 -1.91
CA VAL A 27 26.42 -0.71 -1.29
C VAL A 27 27.48 -0.94 -0.22
N LEU A 28 27.38 -2.03 0.56
CA LEU A 28 28.29 -2.31 1.68
C LEU A 28 29.63 -2.94 1.24
N CYS A 29 29.57 -3.92 0.34
CA CYS A 29 30.71 -4.78 -0.02
C CYS A 29 31.07 -4.73 -1.52
N ALA A 30 30.41 -3.86 -2.31
CA ALA A 30 30.68 -3.63 -3.74
C ALA A 30 30.65 -4.90 -4.62
N CYS A 31 29.93 -5.95 -4.22
CA CYS A 31 29.89 -7.21 -4.94
C CYS A 31 28.45 -7.78 -5.03
N THR A 32 28.23 -8.69 -5.98
CA THR A 32 26.94 -9.41 -6.11
C THR A 32 27.13 -10.91 -5.83
N PRO A 33 26.34 -11.55 -4.94
CA PRO A 33 26.49 -12.97 -4.65
C PRO A 33 26.23 -13.86 -5.87
N HIS A 34 26.99 -14.95 -6.01
CA HIS A 34 26.91 -15.87 -7.15
C HIS A 34 25.49 -16.40 -7.42
N LEU A 35 24.73 -16.73 -6.36
CA LEU A 35 23.37 -17.25 -6.47
C LEU A 35 22.41 -16.27 -7.18
N TYR A 36 22.71 -14.97 -7.12
CA TYR A 36 21.82 -13.92 -7.62
C TYR A 36 22.35 -13.21 -8.88
N LYS A 37 23.59 -13.48 -9.33
CA LYS A 37 24.11 -12.92 -10.58
C LYS A 37 23.24 -13.23 -11.82
N PRO A 38 22.71 -14.46 -12.03
CA PRO A 38 21.88 -14.73 -13.22
C PRO A 38 20.54 -13.98 -13.23
N LEU A 39 20.09 -13.48 -12.08
CA LEU A 39 18.88 -12.67 -11.96
C LEU A 39 19.11 -11.21 -12.37
N TYR A 40 20.38 -10.78 -12.46
CA TYR A 40 20.75 -9.40 -12.78
C TYR A 40 21.94 -9.36 -13.74
N PRO A 41 21.74 -9.71 -15.02
CA PRO A 41 22.81 -9.73 -16.02
C PRO A 41 23.38 -8.33 -16.32
N ASP A 42 22.55 -7.28 -16.22
CA ASP A 42 22.90 -5.91 -16.63
C ASP A 42 23.69 -5.11 -15.56
N ASN A 43 24.16 -5.75 -14.50
CA ASN A 43 24.86 -5.05 -13.42
C ASN A 43 26.38 -5.18 -13.54
N ASP A 44 27.05 -4.02 -13.54
CA ASP A 44 28.51 -3.82 -13.61
C ASP A 44 29.28 -4.34 -12.38
N TYR A 45 28.59 -4.72 -11.30
CA TYR A 45 29.23 -5.25 -10.10
C TYR A 45 29.80 -6.65 -10.32
N GLU A 46 31.05 -6.85 -9.91
CA GLU A 46 31.71 -8.15 -9.90
C GLU A 46 31.00 -9.15 -8.98
N THR A 47 31.19 -10.44 -9.26
CA THR A 47 30.68 -11.51 -8.41
C THR A 47 31.52 -11.61 -7.14
N CYS A 48 30.88 -11.70 -5.97
CA CYS A 48 31.59 -11.78 -4.69
C CYS A 48 32.55 -12.99 -4.65
N SER A 49 33.85 -12.73 -4.55
CA SER A 49 34.90 -13.73 -4.29
C SER A 49 35.04 -14.08 -2.80
N LEU A 50 35.99 -14.96 -2.49
CA LEU A 50 36.39 -15.30 -1.11
C LEU A 50 36.89 -14.08 -0.33
N ASP A 51 37.49 -13.08 -1.00
CA ASP A 51 38.04 -11.88 -0.36
C ASP A 51 36.94 -11.01 0.26
N HIS A 52 35.75 -11.03 -0.34
CA HIS A 52 34.59 -10.29 0.16
C HIS A 52 33.88 -10.99 1.34
N LEU A 53 34.29 -12.20 1.73
CA LEU A 53 33.68 -12.92 2.86
C LEU A 53 33.84 -12.18 4.19
N LEU A 54 34.98 -11.51 4.40
CA LEU A 54 35.22 -10.74 5.63
C LEU A 54 34.23 -9.56 5.76
N CYS A 55 33.89 -8.91 4.64
CA CYS A 55 32.87 -7.86 4.62
C CYS A 55 31.48 -8.44 4.88
N LEU A 56 31.14 -9.53 4.20
CA LEU A 56 29.84 -10.21 4.35
C LEU A 56 29.64 -10.76 5.77
N SER A 57 30.68 -11.27 6.43
CA SER A 57 30.60 -11.76 7.80
C SER A 57 30.41 -10.61 8.79
N LYS A 58 31.07 -9.46 8.56
CA LYS A 58 30.93 -8.26 9.40
C LYS A 58 29.48 -7.74 9.42
N TYR A 59 28.80 -7.75 8.27
CA TYR A 59 27.42 -7.27 8.13
C TYR A 59 26.36 -8.38 8.13
N ARG A 60 26.73 -9.61 8.53
CA ARG A 60 25.85 -10.78 8.48
C ARG A 60 24.56 -10.56 9.27
N GLU A 61 24.68 -10.07 10.51
CA GLU A 61 23.54 -9.85 11.40
C GLU A 61 22.60 -8.77 10.85
N THR A 62 23.15 -7.69 10.29
CA THR A 62 22.38 -6.63 9.64
C THR A 62 21.64 -7.11 8.39
N LEU A 63 22.23 -8.04 7.63
CA LEU A 63 21.66 -8.58 6.39
C LEU A 63 20.66 -9.73 6.63
N GLN A 64 20.68 -10.35 7.81
CA GLN A 64 19.73 -11.41 8.18
C GLN A 64 18.45 -10.85 8.80
N SER A 65 18.56 -9.75 9.55
CA SER A 65 17.44 -9.10 10.21
C SER A 65 16.83 -8.01 9.32
N TYR A 66 15.52 -7.97 9.21
CA TYR A 66 14.80 -6.86 8.57
C TYR A 66 14.14 -6.01 9.65
N ALA A 67 14.40 -4.71 9.64
CA ALA A 67 13.78 -3.79 10.59
C ALA A 67 12.32 -3.54 10.18
N THR A 68 11.36 -3.89 11.03
CA THR A 68 9.97 -3.48 10.87
C THR A 68 9.80 -2.06 11.42
N GLN A 69 9.05 -1.22 10.71
CA GLN A 69 8.84 0.19 11.07
C GLN A 69 8.20 0.36 12.47
N GLU A 70 7.52 -0.66 12.97
CA GLU A 70 6.89 -0.70 14.31
C GLU A 70 7.91 -0.80 15.46
N ALA A 71 9.15 -1.23 15.20
CA ALA A 71 10.19 -1.31 16.24
C ALA A 71 10.86 0.06 16.54
N ALA A 72 10.53 1.11 15.79
CA ALA A 72 11.12 2.44 15.96
C ALA A 72 10.59 3.23 17.18
N GLY A 73 9.59 2.70 17.89
CA GLY A 73 8.99 3.35 19.07
C GLY A 73 9.57 2.94 20.42
N ALA A 74 10.55 2.02 20.46
CA ALA A 74 11.13 1.52 21.70
C ALA A 74 12.61 1.90 21.82
N GLY A 75 12.89 2.97 22.58
CA GLY A 75 14.20 3.24 23.17
C GLY A 75 15.34 3.56 22.20
N GLU A 76 15.65 4.84 22.06
CA GLU A 76 16.87 5.35 21.46
C GLU A 76 18.11 4.91 22.28
N GLN A 77 18.66 3.71 22.08
CA GLN A 77 20.10 3.45 22.30
C GLN A 77 20.63 2.10 21.76
N GLU A 78 19.81 1.10 21.38
CA GLU A 78 20.36 -0.24 21.03
C GLU A 78 19.84 -0.93 19.76
N SER A 79 18.97 -0.33 18.94
CA SER A 79 18.27 -1.09 17.88
C SER A 79 18.47 -0.56 16.45
N GLU A 80 19.71 -0.58 15.97
CA GLU A 80 20.03 -0.42 14.53
C GLU A 80 20.37 -1.74 13.83
N VAL A 81 19.99 -2.89 14.41
CA VAL A 81 20.34 -4.20 13.86
C VAL A 81 19.28 -4.67 12.88
N GLY A 82 19.24 -4.08 11.68
CA GLY A 82 18.44 -4.64 10.59
C GLY A 82 18.37 -3.81 9.32
N LEU A 83 18.22 -4.49 8.19
CA LEU A 83 18.06 -3.87 6.89
C LEU A 83 16.69 -3.19 6.77
N ARG A 84 16.68 -1.90 6.43
CA ARG A 84 15.46 -1.10 6.19
C ARG A 84 15.09 -1.10 4.70
N CYS A 85 13.91 -1.63 4.37
CA CYS A 85 13.40 -1.72 3.00
C CYS A 85 12.00 -1.06 2.88
N PRO A 86 11.90 0.29 2.85
CA PRO A 86 10.62 1.00 2.91
C PRO A 86 9.76 0.83 1.65
N HIS A 87 10.37 0.49 0.52
CA HIS A 87 9.66 0.34 -0.76
C HIS A 87 8.95 -1.01 -0.91
N CYS A 88 9.25 -2.00 -0.05
CA CYS A 88 8.66 -3.32 -0.14
C CYS A 88 7.29 -3.37 0.54
N ARG A 89 6.22 -3.44 -0.27
CA ARG A 89 4.84 -3.57 0.19
C ARG A 89 4.40 -5.03 0.21
N ARG A 90 3.43 -5.33 1.08
CA ARG A 90 2.82 -6.67 1.16
C ARG A 90 2.00 -6.95 -0.09
N ASP A 91 2.05 -8.19 -0.56
CA ASP A 91 1.23 -8.66 -1.66
C ASP A 91 -0.25 -8.70 -1.25
N CYS A 92 -1.15 -8.10 -2.05
CA CYS A 92 -2.59 -8.14 -1.81
C CYS A 92 -3.16 -9.56 -1.98
N ALA A 93 -2.58 -10.36 -2.87
CA ALA A 93 -2.94 -11.75 -3.09
C ALA A 93 -1.74 -12.63 -2.73
N ARG A 94 -1.87 -13.38 -1.63
CA ARG A 94 -0.82 -14.27 -1.16
C ARG A 94 -1.32 -15.70 -1.03
N LEU A 95 -0.64 -16.61 -1.70
CA LEU A 95 -0.84 -18.04 -1.53
C LEU A 95 0.05 -18.52 -0.36
N GLN A 96 -0.56 -19.11 0.66
CA GLN A 96 0.16 -19.68 1.80
C GLN A 96 -0.08 -21.18 1.87
N TYR A 97 1.00 -21.95 1.98
CA TYR A 97 0.94 -23.40 2.16
C TYR A 97 1.34 -23.73 3.60
N SER A 98 0.47 -24.45 4.30
CA SER A 98 0.80 -25.05 5.59
C SER A 98 1.28 -26.47 5.38
N VAL A 99 2.45 -26.80 5.92
CA VAL A 99 3.07 -28.12 5.77
C VAL A 99 2.95 -28.88 7.08
N ARG A 100 2.44 -30.12 7.01
CA ARG A 100 2.52 -31.08 8.11
C ARG A 100 3.49 -32.17 7.70
N SER A 101 4.58 -32.30 8.45
CA SER A 101 5.61 -33.31 8.20
C SER A 101 5.43 -34.51 9.13
N ALA A 102 5.35 -35.70 8.56
CA ALA A 102 5.49 -36.96 9.28
C ALA A 102 6.69 -37.70 8.71
N HIS A 103 7.50 -38.30 9.57
CA HIS A 103 8.66 -39.09 9.16
C HIS A 103 8.55 -40.49 9.74
N SER A 104 8.94 -41.49 8.95
CA SER A 104 9.06 -42.88 9.39
C SER A 104 10.44 -43.40 9.01
N GLN A 105 11.06 -44.13 9.93
CA GLN A 105 12.37 -44.75 9.69
C GLN A 105 12.15 -46.09 9.01
N TYR A 106 12.71 -46.25 7.80
CA TYR A 106 12.53 -47.44 6.96
C TYR A 106 13.56 -48.55 7.21
N HIS A 107 14.42 -48.43 8.22
CA HIS A 107 15.59 -49.30 8.42
C HIS A 107 15.31 -50.81 8.52
N HIS A 108 14.07 -51.22 8.83
CA HIS A 108 13.74 -52.64 9.08
C HIS A 108 12.54 -53.19 8.30
N LEU A 109 11.93 -52.42 7.38
CA LEU A 109 10.78 -52.94 6.63
C LEU A 109 11.23 -53.78 5.42
N PRO A 110 10.78 -55.04 5.29
CA PRO A 110 11.03 -55.82 4.08
C PRO A 110 10.40 -55.11 2.89
N LYS A 111 11.08 -55.17 1.73
CA LYS A 111 10.72 -54.49 0.47
C LYS A 111 9.22 -54.66 0.14
N LEU A 112 8.38 -53.69 0.55
CA LEU A 112 6.93 -53.71 0.38
C LEU A 112 6.48 -53.61 -1.09
N PHE A 113 7.38 -53.21 -1.99
CA PHE A 113 7.14 -53.15 -3.43
C PHE A 113 8.26 -53.87 -4.19
N LYS A 114 8.10 -55.20 -4.41
CA LYS A 114 8.89 -55.97 -5.38
C LYS A 114 8.37 -55.72 -6.81
N ASN A 115 8.47 -54.49 -7.29
CA ASN A 115 8.24 -54.20 -8.71
C ASN A 115 9.53 -54.47 -9.50
N ILE A 116 9.39 -54.68 -10.82
CA ILE A 116 10.50 -54.99 -11.73
C ILE A 116 11.58 -53.90 -11.69
N LEU A 117 11.20 -52.65 -11.41
CA LEU A 117 12.10 -51.49 -11.28
C LEU A 117 12.90 -51.43 -9.97
N SER A 118 12.53 -52.20 -8.93
CA SER A 118 13.07 -52.08 -7.57
C SER A 118 13.91 -53.29 -7.11
N ARG A 119 14.33 -54.16 -8.05
CA ARG A 119 15.17 -55.32 -7.73
C ARG A 119 16.63 -54.95 -7.43
N ASP A 120 17.19 -53.94 -8.11
CA ASP A 120 18.63 -53.57 -8.03
C ASP A 120 18.96 -52.27 -7.27
N ILE A 121 17.97 -51.58 -6.72
CA ILE A 121 18.22 -50.30 -6.02
C ILE A 121 18.35 -50.58 -4.52
N SER A 122 19.57 -50.43 -4.00
CA SER A 122 19.84 -50.43 -2.56
C SER A 122 19.31 -49.14 -1.94
N PHE A 123 18.42 -49.25 -0.94
CA PHE A 123 17.85 -48.10 -0.22
C PHE A 123 18.70 -47.64 0.98
N VAL A 124 19.97 -48.08 1.05
CA VAL A 124 20.93 -47.56 2.04
C VAL A 124 21.32 -46.14 1.62
N ASN A 125 21.11 -45.15 2.49
CA ASN A 125 21.28 -43.71 2.22
C ASN A 125 20.25 -43.08 1.28
N THR A 126 19.08 -43.70 1.09
CA THR A 126 17.99 -43.09 0.30
C THR A 126 16.92 -42.52 1.22
N SER A 127 16.48 -41.29 0.96
CA SER A 127 15.28 -40.71 1.58
C SER A 127 14.16 -40.61 0.55
N VAL A 128 12.94 -40.95 0.96
CA VAL A 128 11.75 -40.80 0.13
C VAL A 128 10.90 -39.68 0.72
N ILE A 129 10.73 -38.61 -0.05
CA ILE A 129 9.86 -37.50 0.33
C ILE A 129 8.57 -37.64 -0.48
N ARG A 130 7.42 -37.71 0.21
CA ARG A 130 6.10 -37.69 -0.42
C ARG A 130 5.42 -36.38 -0.09
N VAL A 131 5.18 -35.57 -1.12
CA VAL A 131 4.44 -34.30 -1.00
C VAL A 131 3.06 -34.49 -1.63
N TYR A 132 2.02 -34.34 -0.82
CA TYR A 132 0.63 -34.42 -1.27
C TYR A 132 -0.25 -33.43 -0.52
N PHE A 133 -1.36 -33.03 -1.13
CA PHE A 133 -2.36 -32.21 -0.45
C PHE A 133 -3.21 -33.09 0.45
N ALA A 134 -3.25 -32.77 1.75
CA ALA A 134 -4.05 -33.52 2.71
C ALA A 134 -5.57 -33.31 2.53
N ARG A 135 -5.98 -32.21 1.89
CA ARG A 135 -7.38 -31.86 1.61
C ARG A 135 -7.52 -31.42 0.15
N SER A 136 -8.67 -31.73 -0.45
CA SER A 136 -9.02 -31.30 -1.82
C SER A 136 -9.48 -29.84 -1.89
N HIS A 137 -10.07 -29.31 -0.81
CA HIS A 137 -10.52 -27.93 -0.71
C HIS A 137 -9.44 -27.03 -0.09
N GLN A 138 -9.36 -25.80 -0.58
CA GLN A 138 -8.40 -24.80 -0.12
C GLN A 138 -9.15 -23.67 0.59
N ASP A 139 -8.63 -23.23 1.73
CA ASP A 139 -9.19 -22.10 2.47
C ASP A 139 -8.82 -20.80 1.74
N LEU A 140 -9.85 -20.02 1.36
CA LEU A 140 -9.69 -18.72 0.72
C LEU A 140 -10.07 -17.62 1.71
N LEU A 141 -9.08 -16.91 2.23
CA LEU A 141 -9.31 -15.71 3.05
C LEU A 141 -9.33 -14.48 2.13
N VAL A 142 -10.49 -13.87 2.00
CA VAL A 142 -10.68 -12.61 1.29
C VAL A 142 -11.00 -11.52 2.30
N ALA A 143 -10.19 -10.47 2.35
CA ALA A 143 -10.52 -9.27 3.10
C ALA A 143 -11.48 -8.43 2.25
N GLU A 144 -12.74 -8.36 2.68
CA GLU A 144 -13.71 -7.42 2.11
C GLU A 144 -13.77 -6.15 2.94
N THR A 145 -14.02 -5.01 2.28
CA THR A 145 -14.25 -3.73 2.96
C THR A 145 -15.56 -3.79 3.75
N ASN A 146 -15.52 -3.45 5.03
CA ASN A 146 -16.68 -3.53 5.95
C ASN A 146 -17.88 -2.65 5.50
N LEU A 147 -17.63 -1.56 4.78
CA LEU A 147 -18.69 -0.74 4.17
C LEU A 147 -18.32 -0.35 2.74
N ARG A 148 -19.18 -0.72 1.79
CA ARG A 148 -19.10 -0.20 0.43
C ARG A 148 -19.85 1.13 0.36
N TRP A 149 -19.38 2.05 -0.48
CA TRP A 149 -19.98 3.38 -0.66
C TRP A 149 -21.51 3.35 -0.89
N PHE A 150 -22.01 2.40 -1.67
CA PHE A 150 -23.45 2.24 -1.92
C PHE A 150 -24.24 1.86 -0.66
N GLN A 151 -23.64 1.13 0.28
CA GLN A 151 -24.30 0.80 1.56
C GLN A 151 -24.44 2.05 2.42
N ILE A 152 -23.42 2.92 2.42
CA ILE A 152 -23.48 4.21 3.12
C ILE A 152 -24.61 5.07 2.53
N PHE A 153 -24.68 5.22 1.21
CA PHE A 153 -25.76 5.96 0.56
C PHE A 153 -27.13 5.36 0.86
N SER A 154 -27.24 4.02 0.84
CA SER A 154 -28.49 3.33 1.16
C SER A 154 -28.92 3.59 2.61
N MET A 155 -28.01 3.45 3.59
CA MET A 155 -28.31 3.67 5.00
C MET A 155 -28.70 5.12 5.30
N GLN A 156 -28.01 6.09 4.70
CA GLN A 156 -28.36 7.49 4.90
C GLN A 156 -29.68 7.83 4.22
N SER A 157 -29.85 7.45 2.95
CA SER A 157 -31.07 7.78 2.19
C SER A 157 -32.34 7.24 2.84
N SER A 158 -32.32 6.03 3.41
CA SER A 158 -33.48 5.46 4.10
C SER A 158 -33.85 6.24 5.37
N GLN A 159 -32.87 6.74 6.14
CA GLN A 159 -33.14 7.59 7.31
C GLN A 159 -33.80 8.91 6.90
N TRP A 160 -33.27 9.60 5.87
CA TRP A 160 -33.85 10.86 5.39
C TRP A 160 -35.27 10.67 4.86
N VAL A 161 -35.52 9.59 4.10
CA VAL A 161 -36.85 9.27 3.58
C VAL A 161 -37.83 8.93 4.72
N CYS A 162 -37.42 8.17 5.72
CA CYS A 162 -38.27 7.86 6.87
C CYS A 162 -38.62 9.10 7.72
N VAL A 163 -37.64 9.99 7.95
CA VAL A 163 -37.84 11.15 8.83
C VAL A 163 -38.58 12.29 8.13
N THR A 164 -38.24 12.57 6.86
CA THR A 164 -38.73 13.76 6.16
C THR A 164 -39.74 13.45 5.05
N GLY A 165 -39.84 12.19 4.62
CA GLY A 165 -40.61 11.81 3.43
C GLY A 165 -40.02 12.37 2.12
N VAL A 166 -38.87 13.04 2.16
CA VAL A 166 -38.25 13.68 1.00
C VAL A 166 -37.52 12.63 0.18
N THR A 167 -37.99 12.44 -1.05
CA THR A 167 -37.32 11.59 -2.03
C THR A 167 -36.49 12.42 -3.01
N ALA A 168 -35.64 11.78 -3.81
CA ALA A 168 -34.91 12.45 -4.88
C ALA A 168 -35.85 13.20 -5.86
N VAL A 169 -37.06 12.66 -6.09
CA VAL A 169 -38.10 13.30 -6.90
C VAL A 169 -38.57 14.61 -6.24
N SER A 170 -38.80 14.59 -4.93
CA SER A 170 -39.17 15.78 -4.15
C SER A 170 -38.10 16.87 -4.24
N VAL A 171 -36.82 16.50 -4.18
CA VAL A 171 -35.69 17.45 -4.32
C VAL A 171 -35.64 18.05 -5.72
N LEU A 172 -35.78 17.24 -6.77
CA LEU A 172 -35.79 17.72 -8.16
C LEU A 172 -36.94 18.70 -8.41
N GLN A 173 -38.12 18.42 -7.87
CA GLN A 173 -39.28 19.28 -8.00
C GLN A 173 -39.09 20.62 -7.27
N LEU A 174 -38.46 20.60 -6.09
CA LEU A 174 -38.03 21.81 -5.38
C LEU A 174 -37.03 22.64 -6.20
N LEU A 175 -36.01 22.02 -6.79
CA LEU A 175 -35.03 22.72 -7.62
C LEU A 175 -35.66 23.35 -8.86
N TYR A 176 -36.57 22.62 -9.52
CA TYR A 176 -37.30 23.11 -10.69
C TYR A 176 -38.12 24.37 -10.39
N HIS A 177 -38.83 24.41 -9.25
CA HIS A 177 -39.67 25.56 -8.90
C HIS A 177 -38.91 26.68 -8.17
N ALA A 178 -37.98 26.33 -7.28
CA ALA A 178 -37.24 27.30 -6.48
C ALA A 178 -36.13 27.97 -7.29
N GLY A 179 -35.46 27.26 -8.20
CA GLY A 179 -34.35 27.77 -9.01
C GLY A 179 -34.70 29.05 -9.79
N PRO A 180 -35.77 29.07 -10.61
CA PRO A 180 -36.20 30.26 -11.33
C PRO A 180 -36.62 31.41 -10.42
N ARG A 181 -37.31 31.10 -9.31
CA ARG A 181 -37.75 32.11 -8.32
C ARG A 181 -36.56 32.76 -7.61
N LEU A 182 -35.57 31.95 -7.21
CA LEU A 182 -34.33 32.44 -6.59
C LEU A 182 -33.52 33.27 -7.58
N ARG A 183 -33.36 32.79 -8.82
CA ARG A 183 -32.67 33.51 -9.90
C ARG A 183 -33.34 34.85 -10.19
N HIS A 184 -34.67 34.89 -10.24
CA HIS A 184 -35.42 36.13 -10.46
C HIS A 184 -35.25 37.09 -9.28
N HIS A 185 -35.40 36.62 -8.04
CA HIS A 185 -35.21 37.43 -6.84
C HIS A 185 -33.77 37.98 -6.72
N TRP A 186 -32.76 37.15 -6.98
CA TRP A 186 -31.36 37.57 -7.04
C TRP A 186 -31.12 38.61 -8.15
N SER A 187 -31.67 38.39 -9.34
CA SER A 187 -31.55 39.36 -10.43
C SER A 187 -32.21 40.71 -10.09
N ARG A 188 -33.28 40.72 -9.30
CA ARG A 188 -33.93 41.95 -8.82
C ARG A 188 -33.07 42.66 -7.78
N ARG A 189 -32.51 41.92 -6.81
CA ARG A 189 -31.61 42.51 -5.79
C ARG A 189 -30.34 43.09 -6.42
N MET A 190 -29.71 42.38 -7.35
CA MET A 190 -28.54 42.89 -8.08
C MET A 190 -28.87 44.13 -8.92
N ARG A 191 -30.06 44.19 -9.53
CA ARG A 191 -30.53 45.39 -10.25
C ARG A 191 -30.74 46.59 -9.30
N LEU A 192 -31.23 46.38 -8.09
CA LEU A 192 -31.39 47.45 -7.09
C LEU A 192 -30.05 47.94 -6.52
N VAL A 193 -29.10 47.03 -6.26
CA VAL A 193 -27.73 47.38 -5.87
C VAL A 193 -27.02 48.15 -6.99
N ALA A 194 -27.14 47.71 -8.24
CA ALA A 194 -26.58 48.41 -9.40
C ALA A 194 -27.24 49.78 -9.67
N ARG A 195 -28.52 49.96 -9.33
CA ARG A 195 -29.21 51.26 -9.40
C ARG A 195 -28.79 52.20 -8.26
N ARG A 196 -28.58 51.69 -7.05
CA ARG A 196 -28.01 52.47 -5.93
C ARG A 196 -26.57 52.87 -6.24
N ALA A 197 -25.71 51.95 -6.71
CA ALA A 197 -24.35 52.27 -7.12
C ALA A 197 -24.30 53.37 -8.20
N ARG A 198 -25.18 53.30 -9.21
CA ARG A 198 -25.31 54.35 -10.25
C ARG A 198 -25.89 55.68 -9.73
N ARG A 199 -26.79 55.64 -8.75
CA ARG A 199 -27.34 56.87 -8.14
C ARG A 199 -26.31 57.54 -7.24
N TRP A 200 -25.44 56.78 -6.56
CA TRP A 200 -24.31 57.31 -5.78
C TRP A 200 -23.21 57.90 -6.66
N SER A 201 -22.93 57.32 -7.84
CA SER A 201 -22.00 57.92 -8.81
C SER A 201 -22.54 59.18 -9.49
N LEU A 202 -23.86 59.34 -9.61
CA LEU A 202 -24.50 60.53 -10.20
C LEU A 202 -24.71 61.68 -9.20
N LEU A 203 -24.78 61.40 -7.91
CA LEU A 203 -24.97 62.42 -6.86
C LEU A 203 -23.66 63.14 -6.46
N GLY A 204 -22.53 62.84 -7.09
CA GLY A 204 -21.27 63.52 -6.77
C GLY A 204 -20.92 63.47 -5.28
N ALA A 205 -21.36 62.42 -4.56
CA ALA A 205 -20.89 62.18 -3.20
C ALA A 205 -19.50 61.57 -3.30
N GLN A 206 -18.55 62.46 -3.57
CA GLN A 206 -17.16 62.27 -3.23
C GLN A 206 -17.13 61.75 -1.78
N PRO A 207 -16.57 60.55 -1.51
CA PRO A 207 -16.30 60.20 -0.13
C PRO A 207 -15.46 61.33 0.45
N ARG A 208 -16.01 62.00 1.48
CA ARG A 208 -15.25 62.97 2.26
C ARG A 208 -14.02 62.23 2.77
N SER A 209 -12.89 62.47 2.11
CA SER A 209 -11.57 62.25 2.65
C SER A 209 -11.43 63.20 3.83
N THR A 210 -11.96 62.80 4.99
CA THR A 210 -11.45 63.34 6.25
C THR A 210 -10.08 62.74 6.42
N LEU A 211 -9.10 63.54 5.99
CA LEU A 211 -7.75 63.53 6.49
C LEU A 211 -7.81 63.48 8.02
N THR A 212 -7.62 62.30 8.61
CA THR A 212 -7.06 62.18 9.95
C THR A 212 -5.72 61.50 9.79
N SER A 213 -4.72 62.37 9.81
CA SER A 213 -3.33 62.18 10.18
C SER A 213 -3.07 60.94 11.06
N HIS A 214 -2.02 60.20 10.68
CA HIS A 214 -1.13 59.40 11.52
C HIS A 214 -1.75 58.49 12.61
N ARG A 215 -1.71 57.18 12.36
CA ARG A 215 -0.93 56.24 13.19
C ARG A 215 -0.68 54.92 12.47
N LEU A 216 0.61 54.71 12.16
CA LEU A 216 1.23 53.41 11.92
C LEU A 216 0.85 52.43 13.03
N LEU A 217 0.17 51.35 12.68
CA LEU A 217 0.30 50.07 13.37
C LEU A 217 0.58 49.03 12.30
N LYS A 218 1.89 48.81 12.13
CA LYS A 218 2.49 47.73 11.38
C LYS A 218 2.15 46.44 12.13
N PHE A 219 1.37 45.56 11.52
CA PHE A 219 1.27 44.16 11.92
C PHE A 219 1.84 43.34 10.77
N ASP A 220 3.13 43.03 10.87
CA ASP A 220 3.79 42.01 10.07
C ASP A 220 3.24 40.64 10.50
N ILE A 221 2.63 39.91 9.57
CA ILE A 221 2.37 38.48 9.72
C ILE A 221 3.41 37.78 8.86
N SER A 222 4.43 37.24 9.53
CA SER A 222 5.38 36.27 8.98
C SER A 222 4.61 35.02 8.56
N MET A 223 4.66 34.66 7.27
CA MET A 223 4.46 33.27 6.84
C MET A 223 5.83 32.60 6.87
N ASP A 224 6.12 31.90 7.97
CA ASP A 224 7.17 30.90 7.97
C ASP A 224 6.66 29.59 7.36
N HIS A 225 7.59 28.97 6.64
CA HIS A 225 7.51 27.69 5.95
C HIS A 225 7.41 26.51 6.91
#